data_AF-A1AUY0-F1
#
_entry.id   AF-A1AUY0-F1
#
_cell.length_a   1.000
_cell.length_b   1.000
_cell.length_c   1.000
_cell.angle_alpha   90.00
_cell.angle_beta   90.00
_cell.angle_gamma   90.00
#
_symmetry.space_group_name_H-M   'P 1'
#
loop_
_entity.id
_entity.type
_entity.pdbx_description
1 polymer ?
#
loop_
_entity_poly.entity_id
_entity_poly.type
_entity_poly.pdbx_seq_one_letter_code
_entity_poly.pdbx_strand_id
1 'polypeptide(L)'
;MFPQTSQKGDFMNHNEIISHLSVLDVNPSEIIYSITMETILSAIVQRLGEDALTLSLEDLHLAREEVKEALNHNLDERDYIDMGLDSWEIIRNL
;
A
#
# COMPACT_ATOMS: atom_id res chain seq x y z
N MET A 1 -50.91 12.21 -21.88
CA MET A 1 -49.48 12.47 -22.15
C MET A 1 -48.84 12.68 -20.79
N PHE A 2 -48.23 11.65 -20.22
CA PHE A 2 -47.56 11.74 -18.92
C PHE A 2 -46.11 12.12 -19.16
N PRO A 3 -45.52 13.09 -18.45
CA PRO A 3 -44.10 13.34 -18.55
C PRO A 3 -43.37 12.16 -17.88
N GLN A 4 -42.59 11.42 -18.67
CA GLN A 4 -41.59 10.52 -18.12
C GLN A 4 -40.43 11.37 -17.63
N THR A 5 -40.39 11.67 -16.34
CA THR A 5 -39.15 12.10 -15.70
C THR A 5 -38.34 10.85 -15.45
N SER A 6 -37.38 10.59 -16.33
CA SER A 6 -36.31 9.62 -16.10
C SER A 6 -35.67 9.90 -14.74
N GLN A 7 -35.94 9.06 -13.74
CA GLN A 7 -35.01 8.88 -12.64
C GLN A 7 -33.76 8.23 -13.22
N LYS A 8 -32.84 9.07 -13.69
CA LYS A 8 -31.46 8.69 -13.88
C LYS A 8 -30.93 8.50 -12.47
N GLY A 9 -30.85 7.27 -11.99
CA GLY A 9 -30.15 6.98 -10.74
C GLY A 9 -28.75 7.55 -10.90
N ASP A 10 -28.42 8.58 -10.13
CA ASP A 10 -27.06 9.10 -10.09
C ASP A 10 -26.19 7.98 -9.52
N PHE A 11 -25.46 7.32 -10.40
CA PHE A 11 -24.45 6.36 -10.00
C PHE A 11 -23.36 7.16 -9.29
N MET A 12 -23.15 6.88 -8.00
CA MET A 12 -22.02 7.45 -7.27
C MET A 12 -20.73 7.11 -8.01
N ASN A 13 -19.92 8.12 -8.27
CA ASN A 13 -18.62 7.93 -8.87
C ASN A 13 -17.62 7.38 -7.83
N HIS A 14 -16.47 6.90 -8.31
CA HIS A 14 -15.45 6.27 -7.47
C HIS A 14 -15.02 7.14 -6.27
N ASN A 15 -14.85 8.45 -6.48
CA ASN A 15 -14.42 9.38 -5.41
C ASN A 15 -15.54 9.64 -4.40
N GLU A 16 -16.81 9.65 -4.84
CA GLU A 16 -17.96 9.75 -3.94
C GLU A 16 -18.07 8.53 -3.05
N ILE A 17 -17.79 7.33 -3.58
CA ILE A 17 -17.77 6.09 -2.80
C ILE A 17 -16.64 6.11 -1.77
N ILE A 18 -15.41 6.47 -2.16
CA ILE A 18 -14.27 6.58 -1.22
C ILE A 18 -14.58 7.60 -0.11
N SER A 19 -15.08 8.78 -0.48
CA SER A 19 -15.44 9.81 0.50
C SER A 19 -16.51 9.34 1.47
N HIS A 20 -17.50 8.58 0.98
CA HIS A 20 -18.55 8.01 1.82
C HIS A 20 -17.98 6.97 2.80
N LEU A 21 -17.11 6.06 2.34
CA LEU A 21 -16.46 5.05 3.18
C LEU A 21 -15.52 5.69 4.22
N SER A 22 -14.87 6.80 3.89
CA SER A 22 -13.97 7.52 4.79
C SER A 22 -14.67 8.09 6.02
N VAL A 23 -16.00 8.27 5.98
CA VAL A 23 -16.81 8.71 7.13
C VAL A 23 -16.88 7.63 8.22
N LEU A 24 -16.58 6.36 7.90
CA LEU A 24 -16.62 5.23 8.83
C LEU A 24 -15.37 5.14 9.74
N ASP A 25 -14.70 6.26 10.03
CA ASP A 25 -13.44 6.34 10.77
C ASP A 25 -12.26 5.62 10.09
N VAL A 26 -12.35 5.44 8.77
CA VAL A 26 -11.24 4.97 7.94
C VAL A 26 -10.58 6.19 7.32
N ASN A 27 -9.33 6.48 7.70
CA ASN A 27 -8.57 7.54 7.06
C ASN A 27 -8.06 7.04 5.70
N PRO A 28 -8.53 7.60 4.56
CA PRO A 28 -8.12 7.16 3.24
C PRO A 28 -6.62 7.40 2.94
N SER A 29 -5.94 8.18 3.77
CA SER A 29 -4.50 8.45 3.68
C SER A 29 -3.66 7.68 4.70
N GLU A 30 -4.25 6.72 5.42
CA GLU A 30 -3.52 5.88 6.37
C GLU A 30 -2.56 4.91 5.66
N ILE A 31 -1.36 4.75 6.21
CA ILE A 31 -0.36 3.79 5.72
C ILE A 31 -0.53 2.48 6.48
N ILE A 32 -1.03 1.44 5.80
CA ILE A 32 -1.28 0.12 6.37
C ILE A 32 0.02 -0.71 6.52
N TYR A 33 1.02 -0.48 5.65
CA TYR A 33 2.33 -1.15 5.70
C TYR A 33 3.46 -0.18 5.35
N SER A 34 4.57 -0.23 6.10
CA SER A 34 5.75 0.61 5.84
C SER A 34 7.05 -0.16 6.08
N ILE A 35 8.07 0.10 5.25
CA ILE A 35 9.43 -0.40 5.45
C ILE A 35 10.22 0.64 6.25
N THR A 36 10.77 0.23 7.38
CA THR A 36 11.58 1.08 8.24
C THR A 36 13.07 0.92 7.95
N MET A 37 13.89 1.90 8.37
CA MET A 37 15.35 1.78 8.29
C MET A 37 15.87 0.58 9.09
N GLU A 38 15.22 0.23 10.21
CA GLU A 38 15.55 -0.98 10.98
C GLU A 38 15.39 -2.25 10.14
N THR A 39 14.31 -2.36 9.37
CA THR A 39 14.07 -3.50 8.46
C THR A 39 15.20 -3.60 7.42
N ILE A 40 15.62 -2.47 6.86
CA ILE A 40 16.72 -2.40 5.89
C ILE A 40 18.04 -2.82 6.54
N LEU A 41 18.34 -2.33 7.74
CA LEU A 41 19.56 -2.68 8.48
C LEU A 41 19.60 -4.17 8.83
N SER A 42 18.50 -4.75 9.31
CA SER A 42 18.41 -6.20 9.57
C SER A 42 18.66 -7.00 8.30
N ALA A 43 18.08 -6.57 7.17
CA ALA A 43 18.28 -7.21 5.87
C ALA A 43 19.72 -7.09 5.34
N ILE A 44 20.41 -5.98 5.63
CA ILE A 44 21.84 -5.78 5.32
C ILE A 44 22.70 -6.69 6.18
N VAL A 45 22.50 -6.71 7.50
CA VAL A 45 23.25 -7.57 8.44
C VAL A 45 23.04 -9.05 8.10
N GLN A 46 21.83 -9.45 7.71
CA GLN A 46 21.57 -10.83 7.28
C GLN A 46 22.38 -11.24 6.03
N ARG A 47 22.69 -10.28 5.15
CA ARG A 47 23.43 -10.53 3.91
C ARG A 47 24.95 -10.47 4.10
N LEU A 48 25.43 -9.52 4.90
CA LEU A 48 26.85 -9.21 5.04
C LEU A 48 27.46 -9.72 6.35
N GLY A 49 26.66 -10.11 7.33
CA GLY A 49 27.15 -10.50 8.65
C GLY A 49 27.90 -9.36 9.34
N GLU A 50 29.08 -9.65 9.89
CA GLU A 50 29.92 -8.66 10.59
C GLU A 50 30.48 -7.58 9.66
N ASP A 51 30.61 -7.85 8.35
CA ASP A 51 31.09 -6.87 7.37
C ASP A 51 30.15 -5.66 7.25
N ALA A 52 28.88 -5.80 7.66
CA ALA A 52 27.96 -4.66 7.75
C ALA A 52 28.47 -3.53 8.68
N LEU A 53 29.34 -3.85 9.64
CA LEU A 53 29.92 -2.88 10.57
C LEU A 53 30.93 -1.93 9.90
N THR A 54 31.40 -2.25 8.70
CA THR A 54 32.31 -1.37 7.94
C THR A 54 31.58 -0.33 7.10
N LEU A 55 30.25 -0.42 7.00
CA LEU A 55 29.45 0.48 6.17
C LEU A 55 29.39 1.88 6.78
N SER A 56 29.58 2.89 5.92
CA SER A 56 29.41 4.29 6.29
C SER A 56 27.93 4.68 6.31
N LEU A 57 27.63 5.84 6.91
CA LEU A 57 26.29 6.42 6.84
C LEU A 57 25.83 6.65 5.38
N GLU A 58 26.77 6.99 4.49
CA GLU A 58 26.47 7.19 3.07
C GLU A 58 26.06 5.87 2.40
N ASP A 59 26.75 4.76 2.70
CA ASP A 59 26.40 3.43 2.20
C ASP A 59 24.99 3.01 2.67
N LEU A 60 24.65 3.30 3.93
CA LEU A 60 23.33 2.99 4.48
C LEU A 60 22.22 3.81 3.83
N HIS A 61 22.45 5.09 3.56
CA HIS A 61 21.50 5.92 2.83
C HIS A 61 21.36 5.48 1.38
N LEU A 62 22.46 5.12 0.71
CA LEU A 62 22.41 4.58 -0.64
C LEU A 62 21.61 3.27 -0.68
N ALA A 63 21.86 2.35 0.25
CA ALA A 63 21.08 1.12 0.36
C ALA A 63 19.58 1.39 0.56
N ARG A 64 19.20 2.42 1.33
CA ARG A 64 17.80 2.83 1.48
C ARG A 64 17.19 3.30 0.14
N GLU A 65 17.89 4.16 -0.60
CA GLU A 65 17.38 4.65 -1.88
C GLU A 65 17.29 3.53 -2.92
N GLU A 66 18.28 2.64 -2.99
CA GLU A 66 18.26 1.48 -3.88
C GLU A 66 17.11 0.52 -3.56
N VAL A 67 16.85 0.26 -2.27
CA VAL A 67 15.67 -0.53 -1.85
C VAL A 67 14.39 0.17 -2.29
N LYS A 68 14.26 1.48 -2.07
CA LYS A 68 13.08 2.24 -2.49
C LYS A 68 12.86 2.19 -4.00
N GLU A 69 13.91 2.39 -4.79
CA GLU A 69 13.86 2.29 -6.25
C GLU A 69 13.48 0.88 -6.70
N ALA A 70 14.05 -0.16 -6.07
CA ALA A 70 13.71 -1.54 -6.40
C ALA A 70 12.23 -1.85 -6.13
N LEU A 71 11.67 -1.35 -5.02
CA LEU A 71 10.24 -1.52 -4.71
C LEU A 71 9.38 -0.78 -5.75
N ASN A 72 9.70 0.48 -6.05
CA ASN A 72 8.98 1.28 -7.05
C ASN A 72 8.98 0.63 -8.44
N HIS A 73 10.08 -0.03 -8.82
CA HIS A 73 10.21 -0.64 -10.15
C HIS A 73 9.60 -2.04 -10.26
N ASN A 74 9.59 -2.82 -9.17
CA ASN A 74 9.27 -4.25 -9.23
C ASN A 74 8.01 -4.65 -8.48
N LEU A 75 7.51 -3.83 -7.55
CA LEU A 75 6.28 -4.12 -6.84
C LEU A 75 5.11 -3.38 -7.49
N ASP A 76 4.16 -4.14 -8.04
CA ASP A 76 2.83 -3.62 -8.31
C ASP A 76 2.01 -3.73 -7.04
N GLU A 77 1.82 -2.61 -6.34
CA GLU A 77 1.02 -2.52 -5.12
C GLU A 77 -0.41 -3.06 -5.29
N ARG A 78 -0.95 -3.05 -6.52
CA ARG A 78 -2.29 -3.58 -6.82
C ARG A 78 -2.38 -5.09 -6.60
N ASP A 79 -1.34 -5.84 -6.95
CA ASP A 79 -1.32 -7.31 -6.77
C ASP A 79 -1.41 -7.71 -5.29
N TYR A 80 -0.77 -6.94 -4.41
CA TYR A 80 -0.81 -7.16 -2.97
C TYR A 80 -2.15 -6.75 -2.35
N ILE A 81 -2.74 -5.66 -2.85
CA ILE A 81 -4.08 -5.22 -2.43
C ILE A 81 -5.10 -6.28 -2.80
N ASP A 82 -5.09 -6.76 -4.05
CA ASP A 82 -6.01 -7.79 -4.53
C ASP A 82 -5.88 -9.08 -3.71
N MET A 83 -4.64 -9.54 -3.46
CA MET A 83 -4.39 -10.72 -2.61
C MET A 83 -4.96 -10.57 -1.19
N GLY A 84 -4.81 -9.39 -0.58
CA GLY A 84 -5.33 -9.10 0.75
C GLY A 84 -6.86 -9.06 0.78
N LEU A 85 -7.47 -8.41 -0.21
CA LEU A 85 -8.93 -8.30 -0.33
C LEU A 85 -9.58 -9.65 -0.66
N ASP A 86 -8.97 -10.48 -1.51
CA ASP A 86 -9.40 -11.86 -1.78
C ASP A 86 -9.40 -12.69 -0.49
N SER A 87 -8.32 -12.59 0.29
CA SER A 87 -8.20 -13.30 1.58
C SER A 87 -9.26 -12.83 2.58
N TRP A 88 -9.50 -11.52 2.66
CA TRP A 88 -10.56 -10.95 3.49
C TRP A 88 -11.95 -11.41 3.02
N GLU A 89 -12.19 -11.46 1.70
CA GLU A 89 -13.45 -11.91 1.12
C GLU A 89 -13.75 -13.37 1.45
N ILE A 90 -12.73 -14.24 1.44
CA ILE A 90 -12.88 -15.62 1.89
C ILE A 90 -13.31 -15.64 3.37
N ILE A 91 -12.59 -14.94 4.25
CA ILE A 91 -12.83 -14.96 5.69
C ILE A 91 -14.24 -14.43 6.05
N ARG A 92 -14.71 -13.36 5.40
CA ARG A 92 -16.04 -12.79 5.69
C ARG A 92 -17.21 -13.65 5.24
N ASN A 93 -16.97 -14.60 4.34
CA ASN A 93 -17.98 -15.49 3.75
C ASN A 93 -17.94 -16.91 4.36
N LEU A 94 -17.08 -17.14 5.37
CA LEU A 94 -17.07 -18.34 6.22
C LEU A 94 -18.01 -18.19 7.42
#